data_AF-A0A962XCG9-F1
#
_entry.id   AF-A0A962XCG9-F1
#
_cell.length_a   1.000
_cell.length_b   1.000
_cell.length_c   1.000
_cell.angle_alpha   90.00
_cell.angle_beta   90.00
_cell.angle_gamma   90.00
#
_symmetry.space_group_name_H-M   'P 1'
#
loop_
_entity.id
_entity.type
_entity.pdbx_description
1 polymer ?
#
loop_
_entity_poly.entity_id
_entity_poly.type
_entity_poly.pdbx_seq_one_letter_code
_entity_poly.pdbx_strand_id
1 'polypeptide(L)'
;MITPPVTPPAPTPARLLNLSSRGWVSDGDALMIDGFILNGGDAPRRIVVRALGPTLADAGLPTPLANPRLHVTTVDGQPIAENDDWAQA
;
A
#
# COMPACT_ATOMS: atom_id res chain seq x y z
N MET A 1 -13.30 16.90 -49.54
CA MET A 1 -13.04 15.63 -48.81
C MET A 1 -12.80 16.01 -47.36
N ILE A 2 -13.72 15.68 -46.45
CA ILE A 2 -13.61 15.95 -45.01
C ILE A 2 -13.22 14.64 -44.32
N THR A 3 -12.08 14.61 -43.65
CA THR A 3 -11.65 13.42 -42.91
C THR A 3 -12.54 13.23 -41.67
N PRO A 4 -13.04 12.00 -41.40
CA PRO A 4 -13.82 11.76 -40.21
C PRO A 4 -12.97 12.00 -38.94
N PRO A 5 -13.58 12.48 -37.84
CA PRO A 5 -12.87 12.65 -36.58
C PRO A 5 -12.40 11.29 -36.07
N VAL A 6 -11.11 11.18 -35.76
CA VAL A 6 -10.55 10.02 -35.08
C VAL A 6 -10.84 10.16 -33.58
N THR A 7 -11.74 9.33 -33.06
CA THR A 7 -11.96 9.26 -31.61
C THR A 7 -10.77 8.55 -30.97
N PRO A 8 -10.07 9.17 -30.00
CA PRO A 8 -9.00 8.50 -29.27
C PRO A 8 -9.56 7.26 -28.56
N PRO A 9 -8.82 6.14 -28.55
CA PRO A 9 -9.23 4.99 -27.74
C PRO A 9 -9.39 5.43 -26.28
N ALA A 10 -10.45 4.95 -25.63
CA ALA A 10 -10.67 5.20 -24.22
C ALA A 10 -9.44 4.73 -23.41
N PRO A 11 -8.99 5.48 -22.39
CA PRO A 11 -7.84 5.06 -21.59
C PRO A 11 -8.13 3.71 -20.95
N THR A 12 -7.28 2.72 -21.22
CA THR A 12 -7.32 1.45 -20.52
C THR A 12 -7.02 1.73 -19.05
N PRO A 13 -7.88 1.34 -18.10
CA PRO A 13 -7.60 1.57 -16.68
C PRO A 13 -6.30 0.86 -16.30
N ALA A 14 -5.30 1.65 -15.89
CA ALA A 14 -4.03 1.11 -15.42
C ALA A 14 -4.27 0.36 -14.11
N ARG A 15 -3.91 -0.92 -14.09
CA ARG A 15 -3.98 -1.76 -12.89
C ARG A 15 -2.63 -1.68 -12.18
N LEU A 16 -2.62 -1.18 -10.94
CA LEU A 16 -1.47 -1.32 -10.05
C LEU A 16 -1.21 -2.83 -9.84
N LEU A 17 -0.06 -3.32 -10.30
CA LEU A 17 0.31 -4.73 -10.16
C LEU A 17 1.12 -4.94 -8.88
N ASN A 18 2.16 -4.13 -8.67
CA ASN A 18 3.00 -4.14 -7.47
C ASN A 18 3.39 -2.70 -7.12
N LEU A 19 3.42 -2.39 -5.82
CA LEU A 19 3.96 -1.14 -5.26
C LEU A 19 5.00 -1.53 -4.21
N SER A 20 6.17 -0.91 -4.28
CA SER A 20 7.18 -1.00 -3.22
C SER A 20 7.72 0.39 -2.94
N SER A 21 7.70 0.76 -1.67
CA SER A 21 8.33 1.97 -1.14
C SER A 21 9.31 1.56 -0.05
N ARG A 22 10.36 2.36 0.12
CA ARG A 22 11.32 2.21 1.22
C ARG A 22 11.56 3.58 1.82
N GLY A 23 11.33 3.69 3.11
CA GLY A 23 11.69 4.87 3.88
C GLY A 23 12.08 4.49 5.29
N TRP A 24 12.56 5.47 6.03
CA TRP A 24 12.93 5.31 7.42
C TRP A 24 11.67 5.32 8.28
N VAL A 25 11.60 4.40 9.22
CA VAL A 25 10.59 4.38 10.28
C VAL A 25 11.34 4.43 11.61
N SER A 26 10.88 5.26 12.52
CA SER A 26 11.40 5.36 13.89
C SER A 26 10.25 5.61 14.85
N ASP A 27 10.54 5.61 16.15
CA ASP A 27 9.53 5.76 17.18
C ASP A 27 8.95 7.19 17.19
N GLY A 28 7.75 7.34 17.76
CA GLY A 28 7.06 8.62 17.86
C GLY A 28 6.53 9.10 16.51
N ASP A 29 6.92 10.32 16.11
CA ASP A 29 6.35 11.00 14.94
C ASP A 29 7.02 10.61 13.60
N ALA A 30 8.04 9.75 13.64
CA ALA A 30 8.79 9.32 12.46
C ALA A 30 8.16 8.08 11.78
N LEU A 31 6.87 8.18 11.49
CA LEU A 31 6.07 7.13 10.86
C LEU A 31 6.23 7.15 9.34
N MET A 32 6.48 5.98 8.75
CA MET A 32 6.36 5.80 7.31
C MET A 32 4.86 5.66 6.96
N ILE A 33 4.36 6.57 6.12
CA ILE A 33 3.00 6.50 5.59
C ILE A 33 3.08 6.24 4.10
N ASP A 34 2.57 5.10 3.67
CA ASP A 34 2.37 4.78 2.26
C ASP A 34 0.87 4.78 1.94
N GLY A 35 0.51 5.29 0.77
CA GLY A 35 -0.86 5.49 0.35
C GLY A 35 -1.07 4.99 -1.08
N PHE A 36 -2.19 4.29 -1.30
CA PHE A 36 -2.59 3.86 -2.63
C PHE A 36 -4.07 4.14 -2.85
N ILE A 37 -4.43 4.37 -4.11
CA ILE A 37 -5.82 4.58 -4.53
C ILE A 37 -6.27 3.35 -5.32
N LEU A 38 -7.40 2.78 -4.92
CA LEU A 38 -8.04 1.69 -5.65
C LEU A 38 -8.98 2.28 -6.70
N ASN A 39 -8.59 2.20 -7.97
CA ASN A 39 -9.47 2.59 -9.08
C ASN A 39 -10.27 1.35 -9.53
N GLY A 40 -11.60 1.36 -9.42
CA GLY A 40 -12.44 0.21 -9.77
C GLY A 40 -13.94 0.39 -9.60
N GLY A 41 -14.42 1.62 -9.36
CA GLY A 41 -15.82 1.87 -8.97
C GLY A 41 -16.17 1.16 -7.65
N ASP A 42 -17.41 0.71 -7.53
CA ASP A 42 -17.97 0.13 -6.30
C ASP A 42 -17.65 -1.36 -6.09
N ALA A 43 -16.85 -1.96 -6.96
CA ALA A 43 -16.51 -3.37 -6.85
C ALA A 43 -15.52 -3.63 -5.70
N PRO A 44 -15.83 -4.54 -4.76
CA PRO A 44 -14.94 -4.85 -3.65
C PRO A 44 -13.62 -5.46 -4.16
N ARG A 45 -12.50 -5.04 -3.56
CA ARG A 45 -11.16 -5.57 -3.85
C ARG A 45 -10.56 -6.18 -2.61
N ARG A 46 -9.92 -7.34 -2.77
CA ARG A 46 -9.16 -8.00 -1.70
C ARG A 46 -7.71 -7.58 -1.78
N ILE A 47 -7.16 -7.17 -0.63
CA ILE A 47 -5.81 -6.61 -0.52
C ILE A 47 -5.12 -7.31 0.64
N VAL A 48 -3.82 -7.53 0.48
CA VAL A 48 -2.94 -7.98 1.55
C VAL A 48 -1.94 -6.87 1.80
N VAL A 49 -1.89 -6.39 3.04
CA VAL A 49 -0.86 -5.48 3.54
C VAL A 49 -0.03 -6.27 4.54
N ARG A 50 1.30 -6.22 4.41
CA ARG A 50 2.22 -6.99 5.27
C ARG A 50 3.37 -6.11 5.71
N ALA A 51 3.64 -6.10 7.01
CA ALA A 51 4.88 -5.60 7.59
C ALA A 51 5.76 -6.78 8.00
N LEU A 52 7.07 -6.60 7.88
CA LEU A 52 8.09 -7.55 8.29
C LEU A 52 9.14 -6.83 9.13
N GLY A 53 9.56 -7.46 10.23
CA GLY A 53 10.49 -6.88 11.19
C GLY A 53 11.74 -7.75 11.32
N PRO A 54 11.99 -8.38 12.49
CA PRO A 54 13.24 -9.08 12.78
C PRO A 54 13.70 -10.09 11.72
N THR A 55 12.78 -10.79 11.05
CA THR A 55 13.09 -11.78 10.01
C THR A 55 13.76 -11.19 8.76
N LEU A 56 13.73 -9.86 8.58
CA LEU A 56 14.49 -9.20 7.51
C LEU A 56 16.00 -9.20 7.79
N ALA A 57 16.44 -9.40 9.04
CA ALA A 57 17.85 -9.58 9.35
C ALA A 57 18.43 -10.81 8.64
N ASP A 58 17.65 -11.90 8.56
CA ASP A 58 18.02 -13.12 7.84
C ASP A 58 18.15 -12.88 6.33
N ALA A 59 17.47 -11.84 5.82
CA ALA A 59 17.57 -11.39 4.43
C ALA A 59 18.67 -10.33 4.20
N GLY A 60 19.51 -10.05 5.21
CA GLY A 60 20.65 -9.12 5.11
C GLY A 60 20.32 -7.65 5.37
N LEU A 61 19.14 -7.34 5.92
CA LEU A 61 18.82 -5.97 6.35
C LEU A 61 19.48 -5.68 7.71
N PRO A 62 20.36 -4.69 7.83
CA PRO A 62 21.17 -4.51 9.05
C PRO A 62 20.37 -3.97 10.24
N THR A 63 19.31 -3.20 9.99
CA THR A 63 18.53 -2.52 11.03
C THR A 63 17.03 -2.62 10.73
N PRO A 64 16.42 -3.82 10.85
CA PRO A 64 14.97 -3.95 10.72
C PRO A 64 14.24 -3.31 11.90
N LEU A 65 12.98 -2.94 11.70
CA LEU A 65 12.11 -2.50 12.78
C LEU A 65 11.86 -3.66 13.76
N ALA A 66 12.07 -3.42 15.06
CA ALA A 66 12.00 -4.45 16.08
C ALA A 66 10.56 -4.97 16.30
N ASN A 67 9.58 -4.07 16.33
CA ASN A 67 8.16 -4.41 16.40
C ASN A 67 7.35 -3.64 15.33
N PRO A 68 7.11 -4.24 14.15
CA PRO A 68 6.30 -3.62 13.11
C PRO A 68 4.79 -3.69 13.42
N ARG A 69 4.15 -2.53 13.54
CA ARG A 69 2.69 -2.39 13.60
C ARG A 69 2.15 -1.82 12.29
N LEU A 70 1.01 -2.32 11.84
CA LEU A 70 0.24 -1.79 10.72
C LEU A 70 -1.03 -1.12 11.21
N HIS A 71 -1.32 0.05 10.65
CA HIS A 71 -2.60 0.73 10.80
C HIS A 71 -3.04 1.23 9.42
N VAL A 72 -4.21 0.81 8.98
CA VAL A 72 -4.78 1.15 7.67
C VAL A 72 -5.97 2.06 7.90
N THR A 73 -5.98 3.22 7.25
CA THR A 73 -7.07 4.18 7.33
C THR A 73 -7.58 4.57 5.95
N THR A 74 -8.78 5.14 5.91
CA THR A 74 -9.22 5.95 4.76
C THR A 74 -8.40 7.23 4.68
N VAL A 75 -8.51 7.95 3.55
CA VAL A 75 -7.88 9.26 3.37
C VAL A 75 -8.36 10.29 4.41
N ASP A 76 -9.58 10.13 4.91
CA ASP A 76 -10.17 10.96 5.96
C ASP A 76 -9.77 10.52 7.38
N GLY A 77 -8.85 9.57 7.50
CA GLY A 77 -8.32 9.06 8.77
C GLY A 77 -9.21 8.05 9.49
N GLN A 78 -10.25 7.51 8.84
CA GLN A 78 -11.10 6.49 9.47
C GLN A 78 -10.39 5.13 9.47
N PRO A 79 -10.31 4.42 10.60
CA PRO A 79 -9.62 3.13 10.66
C PRO A 79 -10.36 2.07 9.84
N ILE A 80 -9.60 1.30 9.07
CA ILE A 80 -10.06 0.16 8.26
C ILE A 80 -9.62 -1.15 8.92
N ALA A 81 -8.35 -1.22 9.31
CA ALA A 81 -7.76 -2.40 9.93
C ALA A 81 -6.48 -2.03 10.70
N GLU A 82 -6.13 -2.83 11.69
CA GLU A 82 -4.84 -2.77 12.36
C GLU A 82 -4.29 -4.18 12.57
N ASN A 83 -2.96 -4.28 12.64
CA ASN A 83 -2.27 -5.50 13.02
C ASN A 83 -1.03 -5.14 13.82
N ASP A 84 -0.95 -5.66 15.04
CA ASP A 84 0.21 -5.65 15.91
C ASP A 84 0.41 -7.11 16.32
N ASP A 85 1.57 -7.68 15.99
CA ASP A 85 1.85 -9.12 16.05
C ASP A 85 1.01 -10.03 15.12
N TRP A 86 1.56 -11.21 14.78
CA TRP A 86 0.88 -12.23 13.97
C TRP A 86 0.41 -13.37 14.89
N ALA A 87 -0.82 -13.84 14.69
CA ALA A 87 -1.44 -14.98 15.41
C ALA A 87 -1.79 -14.76 16.90
N GLN A 88 -1.89 -13.51 17.36
CA GLN A 88 -2.51 -13.18 18.66
C GLN A 88 -4.00 -12.78 18.56
N ALA A 89 -4.61 -13.01 17.39
CA ALA A 89 -6.06 -12.86 17.17
C ALA A 89 -6.84 -14.07 17.69
#